data_AF-A0A661EAP2-F1
#
_entry.id   AF-A0A661EAP2-F1
#
_cell.length_a   1.000
_cell.length_b   1.000
_cell.length_c   1.000
_cell.angle_alpha   90.00
_cell.angle_beta   90.00
_cell.angle_gamma   90.00
#
_symmetry.space_group_name_H-M   'P 1'
#
loop_
_entity.id
_entity.type
_entity.pdbx_description
1 polymer ?
#
loop_
_entity_poly.entity_id
_entity_poly.type
_entity_poly.pdbx_seq_one_letter_code
_entity_poly.pdbx_strand_id
1 'polypeptide(L)'
;MERTIYYTRCPVATATGIALETGQFEKEFGDGPNQFHNIKELGRDKMLQSHFDHHLDNSVREGGAIPPIWARSRGADTALLGLTFVQDSLAFLVRADSDIHNFNDLADKRCSLPLHPKLLTDFMRANTERGFLCALAEHDMAPE
;
A
#
# COMPACT_ATOMS: atom_id res chain seq x y z
N MET A 1 5.19 -8.68 32.24
CA MET A 1 6.09 -8.90 31.09
C MET A 1 5.80 -7.79 30.11
N GLU A 2 6.85 -7.12 29.66
CA GLU A 2 6.78 -6.11 28.61
C GLU A 2 6.41 -6.78 27.27
N ARG A 3 5.57 -6.13 26.46
CA ARG A 3 5.14 -6.60 25.14
C ARG A 3 5.45 -5.52 24.11
N THR A 4 6.32 -5.82 23.17
CA THR A 4 6.60 -4.93 22.05
C THR A 4 5.64 -5.20 20.90
N ILE A 5 5.04 -4.14 20.37
CA ILE A 5 4.25 -4.13 19.15
C ILE A 5 5.03 -3.32 18.11
N TYR A 6 5.36 -3.93 16.98
CA TYR A 6 6.03 -3.23 15.89
C TYR A 6 5.03 -2.65 14.90
N TYR A 7 5.24 -1.41 14.48
CA TYR A 7 4.41 -0.79 13.44
C TYR A 7 5.19 -0.47 12.18
N THR A 8 4.48 -0.50 11.05
CA THR A 8 4.98 0.00 9.78
C THR A 8 3.87 0.65 8.97
N ARG A 9 4.21 1.66 8.17
CA ARG A 9 3.25 2.43 7.39
C ARG A 9 3.73 2.68 5.98
N CYS A 10 2.79 2.70 5.04
CA CYS A 10 3.03 3.26 3.71
C CYS A 10 3.00 4.81 3.78
N PRO A 11 3.60 5.50 2.78
CA PRO A 11 3.54 6.97 2.68
C PRO A 11 2.16 7.44 2.19
N VAL A 12 1.09 7.11 2.93
CA VAL A 12 -0.29 7.53 2.66
C VAL A 12 -0.90 8.19 3.89
N ALA A 13 -2.11 8.74 3.80
CA ALA A 13 -2.85 9.20 4.96
C ALA A 13 -3.23 7.99 5.83
N THR A 14 -2.73 7.93 7.06
CA THR A 14 -3.02 6.81 7.97
C THR A 14 -3.29 7.31 9.39
N ALA A 15 -4.21 6.66 10.09
CA ALA A 15 -4.56 7.00 11.47
C ALA A 15 -3.39 6.79 12.43
N THR A 16 -2.60 5.72 12.22
CA THR A 16 -1.35 5.45 12.95
C THR A 16 -0.37 6.61 12.81
N GLY A 17 -0.25 7.20 11.60
CA GLY A 17 0.60 8.38 11.39
C GLY A 17 0.17 9.58 12.24
N ILE A 18 -1.13 9.90 12.21
CA ILE A 18 -1.69 10.99 13.01
C ILE A 18 -1.50 10.73 14.51
N ALA A 19 -1.76 9.50 14.97
CA ALA A 19 -1.62 9.12 16.38
C ALA A 19 -0.17 9.22 16.87
N LEU A 20 0.82 8.86 16.03
CA LEU A 20 2.23 9.06 16.31
C LEU A 20 2.59 10.55 16.39
N GLU A 21 2.19 11.33 15.38
CA GLU A 21 2.55 12.75 15.27
C GLU A 21 1.90 13.61 16.37
N THR A 22 0.71 13.23 16.82
CA THR A 22 -0.01 13.91 17.90
C THR A 22 0.29 13.36 19.30
N GLY A 23 1.21 12.39 19.41
CA GLY A 23 1.63 11.81 20.70
C GLY A 23 0.57 10.94 21.40
N GLN A 24 -0.46 10.48 20.68
CA GLN A 24 -1.53 9.65 21.27
C GLN A 24 -1.00 8.29 21.74
N PHE A 25 -0.11 7.65 20.98
CA PHE A 25 0.46 6.37 21.39
C PHE A 25 1.39 6.51 22.60
N GLU A 26 2.19 7.57 22.67
CA GLU A 26 3.02 7.85 23.85
C GLU A 26 2.15 8.03 25.10
N LYS A 27 1.06 8.78 24.97
CA LYS A 27 0.10 9.00 26.07
C LYS A 27 -0.57 7.70 26.54
N GLU A 28 -0.87 6.79 25.61
CA GLU A 28 -1.53 5.51 25.93
C GLU A 28 -0.55 4.45 26.45
N PHE A 29 0.68 4.42 25.93
CA PHE A 29 1.60 3.30 26.09
C PHE A 29 2.92 3.62 26.80
N GLY A 30 3.34 4.88 26.93
CA GLY A 30 4.70 5.29 27.31
C GLY A 30 5.29 4.51 28.50
N ASP A 31 4.70 4.67 29.69
CA ASP A 31 5.12 3.94 30.91
C ASP A 31 4.42 2.57 31.07
N GLY A 32 3.67 2.16 30.06
CA GLY A 32 2.85 0.95 30.08
C GLY A 32 3.66 -0.32 29.79
N PRO A 33 3.07 -1.50 30.08
CA PRO A 33 3.70 -2.78 29.74
C PRO A 33 3.69 -3.08 28.23
N ASN A 34 3.02 -2.27 27.41
CA ASN A 34 3.01 -2.42 25.96
C ASN A 34 3.84 -1.29 25.35
N GLN A 35 4.76 -1.63 24.46
CA GLN A 35 5.66 -0.67 23.83
C GLN A 35 5.41 -0.65 22.32
N PHE A 36 5.30 0.53 21.71
CA PHE A 36 4.89 0.68 20.30
C PHE A 36 6.05 1.23 19.44
N HIS A 37 6.77 0.32 18.79
CA HIS A 37 8.06 0.61 18.16
C HIS A 37 8.01 0.63 16.63
N ASN A 38 8.87 1.43 16.02
CA ASN A 38 8.95 1.43 14.57
C ASN A 38 9.68 0.17 14.10
N ILE A 39 9.13 -0.54 13.12
CA ILE A 39 9.75 -1.75 12.58
C ILE A 39 11.18 -1.52 12.04
N LYS A 40 11.53 -0.27 11.69
CA LYS A 40 12.88 0.12 11.23
C LYS A 40 13.97 -0.20 12.26
N GLU A 41 13.61 -0.27 13.54
CA GLU A 41 14.53 -0.62 14.64
C GLU A 41 15.08 -2.05 14.50
N LEU A 42 14.38 -2.93 13.78
CA LEU A 42 14.83 -4.31 13.51
C LEU A 42 15.88 -4.42 12.40
N GLY A 43 16.25 -3.30 11.76
CA GLY A 43 17.17 -3.27 10.63
C GLY A 43 16.46 -3.46 9.27
N ARG A 44 17.17 -3.07 8.20
CA ARG A 44 16.61 -2.94 6.84
C ARG A 44 15.97 -4.24 6.32
N ASP A 45 16.66 -5.37 6.47
CA ASP A 45 16.22 -6.63 5.83
C ASP A 45 14.95 -7.18 6.48
N LYS A 46 14.92 -7.24 7.82
CA LYS A 46 13.74 -7.66 8.58
C LYS A 46 12.56 -6.73 8.34
N MET A 47 12.81 -5.42 8.31
CA MET A 47 11.78 -4.43 8.01
C MET A 47 11.18 -4.65 6.62
N LEU A 48 12.01 -4.82 5.59
CA LEU A 48 11.53 -5.01 4.22
C LEU A 48 10.74 -6.30 4.06
N GLN A 49 11.21 -7.41 4.63
CA GLN A 49 10.50 -8.69 4.59
C GLN A 49 9.12 -8.54 5.24
N SER A 50 9.10 -8.18 6.53
CA SER A 50 7.86 -8.11 7.30
C SER A 50 6.88 -7.04 6.83
N HIS A 51 7.34 -5.96 6.18
CA HIS A 51 6.45 -4.96 5.62
C HIS A 51 5.57 -5.51 4.48
N PHE A 52 6.03 -6.56 3.79
CA PHE A 52 5.33 -7.13 2.63
C PHE A 52 4.80 -8.55 2.86
N ASP A 53 5.50 -9.39 3.63
CA ASP A 53 5.11 -10.79 3.88
C ASP A 53 4.35 -11.01 5.18
N HIS A 54 4.37 -10.02 6.09
CA HIS A 54 3.66 -10.04 7.36
C HIS A 54 4.01 -11.22 8.29
N HIS A 55 5.28 -11.65 8.31
CA HIS A 55 5.72 -12.76 9.19
C HIS A 55 6.14 -12.35 10.61
N LEU A 56 6.22 -11.05 10.94
CA LEU A 56 6.62 -10.61 12.28
C LEU A 56 5.45 -10.69 13.26
N ASP A 57 5.65 -11.45 14.33
CA ASP A 57 4.71 -11.51 15.45
C ASP A 57 4.53 -10.14 16.12
N ASN A 58 3.34 -9.90 16.67
CA ASN A 58 2.98 -8.64 17.34
C ASN A 58 3.29 -7.42 16.47
N SER A 59 2.91 -7.45 15.19
CA SER A 59 3.11 -6.33 14.27
C SER A 59 1.81 -5.80 13.68
N VAL A 60 1.79 -4.50 13.41
CA VAL A 60 0.67 -3.79 12.76
C VAL A 60 1.20 -3.04 11.54
N ARG A 61 0.48 -3.16 10.42
CA ARG A 61 0.75 -2.40 9.20
C ARG A 61 -0.47 -1.60 8.78
N GLU A 62 -0.27 -0.33 8.49
CA GLU A 62 -1.31 0.53 7.88
C GLU A 62 -0.83 1.06 6.51
N GLY A 63 -1.60 0.79 5.46
CA GLY A 63 -1.25 1.17 4.10
C GLY A 63 -2.08 0.45 3.04
N GLY A 64 -1.61 0.43 1.79
CA GLY A 64 -2.34 -0.20 0.68
C GLY A 64 -2.62 -1.69 0.92
N ALA A 65 -3.75 -2.18 0.40
CA ALA A 65 -4.28 -3.51 0.69
C ALA A 65 -3.61 -4.67 -0.06
N ILE A 66 -2.85 -4.40 -1.14
CA ILE A 66 -2.26 -5.47 -1.97
C ILE A 66 -1.29 -6.37 -1.17
N PRO A 67 -0.29 -5.84 -0.43
CA PRO A 67 0.60 -6.69 0.37
C PRO A 67 -0.11 -7.58 1.42
N PRO A 68 -1.01 -7.08 2.28
CA PRO A 68 -1.68 -7.93 3.27
C PRO A 68 -2.60 -8.98 2.64
N ILE A 69 -3.28 -8.67 1.53
CA ILE A 69 -4.10 -9.65 0.80
C ILE A 69 -3.20 -10.77 0.25
N TRP A 70 -2.08 -10.39 -0.39
CA TRP A 70 -1.11 -11.35 -0.89
C TRP A 70 -0.54 -12.22 0.24
N ALA A 71 -0.07 -11.62 1.34
CA ALA A 71 0.48 -12.33 2.49
C ALA A 71 -0.54 -13.32 3.08
N ARG A 72 -1.80 -12.89 3.29
CA ARG A 72 -2.86 -13.75 3.79
C ARG A 72 -3.15 -14.92 2.83
N SER A 73 -3.16 -14.69 1.51
CA SER A 73 -3.31 -15.75 0.52
C SER A 73 -2.16 -16.76 0.51
N ARG A 74 -0.98 -16.37 1.05
CA ARG A 74 0.18 -17.24 1.25
C ARG A 74 0.22 -17.89 2.64
N GLY A 75 -0.81 -17.70 3.45
CA GLY A 75 -0.94 -18.32 4.77
C GLY A 75 -0.44 -17.48 5.94
N ALA A 76 -0.10 -16.21 5.74
CA ALA A 76 0.24 -15.32 6.86
C ALA A 76 -0.95 -15.20 7.84
N ASP A 77 -0.67 -15.25 9.14
CA ASP A 77 -1.69 -15.14 10.18
C ASP A 77 -2.02 -13.67 10.50
N THR A 78 -2.73 -13.04 9.58
CA THR A 78 -3.10 -11.62 9.68
C THR A 78 -4.61 -11.45 9.79
N ALA A 79 -5.01 -10.41 10.52
CA ALA A 79 -6.39 -9.96 10.66
C ALA A 79 -6.52 -8.49 10.23
N LEU A 80 -7.64 -8.14 9.62
CA LEU A 80 -7.97 -6.76 9.27
C LEU A 80 -8.53 -6.04 10.50
N LEU A 81 -7.83 -5.01 10.99
CA LEU A 81 -8.26 -4.21 12.14
C LEU A 81 -9.14 -3.02 11.77
N GLY A 82 -8.94 -2.44 10.57
CA GLY A 82 -9.69 -1.27 10.12
C GLY A 82 -9.38 -0.89 8.68
N LEU A 83 -10.27 -0.09 8.09
CA LEU A 83 -10.13 0.45 6.74
C LEU A 83 -10.34 1.96 6.78
N THR A 84 -9.45 2.68 6.11
CA THR A 84 -9.57 4.11 5.86
C THR A 84 -9.70 4.30 4.36
N PHE A 85 -10.86 4.76 3.90
CA PHE A 85 -11.05 5.14 2.51
C PHE A 85 -10.44 6.51 2.30
N VAL A 86 -9.36 6.55 1.53
CA VAL A 86 -8.79 7.80 1.04
C VAL A 86 -9.45 8.06 -0.31
N GLN A 87 -10.07 9.23 -0.47
CA GLN A 87 -10.54 9.68 -1.77
C GLN A 87 -9.30 9.94 -2.62
N ASP A 88 -9.09 9.07 -3.60
CA ASP A 88 -7.95 9.13 -4.51
C ASP A 88 -8.45 9.40 -5.92
N SER A 89 -7.67 10.15 -6.70
CA SER A 89 -7.95 10.43 -8.10
C SER A 89 -6.87 9.76 -8.94
N LEU A 90 -7.28 8.86 -9.84
CA LEU A 90 -6.38 8.30 -10.82
C LEU A 90 -6.22 9.27 -11.99
N ALA A 91 -4.98 9.51 -12.40
CA ALA A 91 -4.67 10.36 -13.54
C ALA A 91 -3.78 9.62 -14.53
N PHE A 92 -4.12 9.72 -15.81
CA PHE A 92 -3.27 9.31 -16.91
C PHE A 92 -2.54 10.54 -17.43
N LEU A 93 -1.22 10.52 -17.32
CA LEU A 93 -0.38 11.64 -17.73
C LEU A 93 0.24 11.33 -19.09
N VAL A 94 0.17 12.30 -19.99
CA VAL A 94 0.84 12.29 -21.30
C VAL A 94 1.82 13.45 -21.40
N ARG A 95 2.65 13.44 -22.44
CA ARG A 95 3.54 14.58 -22.71
C ARG A 95 2.71 15.80 -23.12
N ALA A 96 3.20 16.99 -22.77
CA ALA A 96 2.52 18.25 -23.09
C ALA A 96 2.34 18.49 -24.60
N ASP A 97 3.19 17.89 -25.44
CA ASP A 97 3.16 17.94 -26.90
C ASP A 97 2.55 16.68 -27.54
N SER A 98 1.84 15.85 -26.76
CA SER A 98 1.13 14.67 -27.28
C SER A 98 -0.15 15.07 -28.03
N ASP A 99 -0.53 14.26 -29.01
CA ASP A 99 -1.83 14.27 -29.68
C ASP A 99 -2.97 13.64 -28.86
N ILE A 100 -2.68 13.21 -27.62
CA ILE A 100 -3.63 12.56 -26.71
C ILE A 100 -4.20 13.65 -25.80
N HIS A 101 -5.48 13.95 -25.97
CA HIS A 101 -6.21 14.99 -25.24
C HIS A 101 -7.28 14.43 -24.31
N ASN A 102 -7.71 13.19 -24.53
CA ASN A 102 -8.63 12.46 -23.70
C ASN A 102 -8.32 10.95 -23.72
N PHE A 103 -8.98 10.18 -22.85
CA PHE A 103 -8.69 8.75 -22.72
C PHE A 103 -9.00 7.94 -23.99
N ASN A 104 -10.00 8.34 -24.79
CA ASN A 104 -10.34 7.65 -26.05
C ASN A 104 -9.25 7.77 -27.10
N ASP A 105 -8.39 8.78 -27.03
CA ASP A 105 -7.25 8.94 -27.95
C ASP A 105 -6.15 7.88 -27.70
N LEU A 106 -6.31 7.05 -26.66
CA LEU A 106 -5.49 5.85 -26.43
C LEU A 106 -5.88 4.66 -27.30
N ALA A 107 -7.01 4.71 -28.01
CA ALA A 107 -7.37 3.68 -28.98
C ALA A 107 -6.22 3.47 -29.99
N ASP A 108 -5.92 2.20 -30.29
CA ASP A 108 -4.80 1.77 -31.14
C ASP A 108 -3.38 2.18 -30.65
N LYS A 109 -3.26 2.79 -29.47
CA LYS A 109 -1.95 3.13 -28.87
C LYS A 109 -1.44 1.99 -28.01
N ARG A 110 -0.11 1.94 -27.85
CA ARG A 110 0.55 0.97 -26.97
C ARG A 110 0.66 1.53 -25.56
N CYS A 111 -0.14 0.99 -24.64
CA CYS A 111 -0.06 1.31 -23.22
C CYS A 111 0.89 0.35 -22.49
N SER A 112 1.92 0.88 -21.86
CA SER A 112 2.90 0.08 -21.09
C SER A 112 2.43 -0.14 -19.66
N LEU A 113 2.63 -1.36 -19.14
CA LEU A 113 2.44 -1.69 -17.73
C LEU A 113 3.80 -1.86 -17.02
N PRO A 114 3.92 -1.47 -15.75
CA PRO A 114 5.11 -1.75 -14.96
C PRO A 114 5.37 -3.26 -14.86
N LEU A 115 6.65 -3.64 -14.80
CA LEU A 115 7.07 -5.02 -14.57
C LEU A 115 8.28 -5.06 -13.64
N HIS A 116 8.08 -5.55 -12.43
CA HIS A 116 9.11 -5.68 -11.40
C HIS A 116 9.30 -7.15 -10.99
N PRO A 117 10.11 -7.93 -11.73
CA PRO A 117 10.20 -9.37 -11.55
C PRO A 117 10.83 -9.82 -10.22
N LYS A 118 11.44 -8.88 -9.48
CA LYS A 118 12.12 -9.16 -8.20
C LYS A 118 11.27 -8.83 -6.98
N LEU A 119 10.09 -8.24 -7.16
CA LEU A 119 9.18 -7.96 -6.03
C LEU A 119 8.36 -9.21 -5.69
N LEU A 120 8.11 -9.43 -4.40
CA LEU A 120 7.24 -10.51 -3.92
C LEU A 120 5.82 -10.40 -4.50
N THR A 121 5.35 -9.16 -4.61
CA THR A 121 4.09 -8.78 -5.26
C THR A 121 4.29 -7.48 -6.00
N ASP A 122 4.03 -7.46 -7.30
CA ASP A 122 4.13 -6.24 -8.12
C ASP A 122 2.86 -5.39 -7.94
N PHE A 123 2.76 -4.78 -6.76
CA PHE A 123 1.62 -3.93 -6.41
C PHE A 123 1.50 -2.71 -7.31
N MET A 124 2.61 -2.25 -7.92
CA MET A 124 2.56 -1.16 -8.91
C MET A 124 1.83 -1.63 -10.15
N ARG A 125 2.20 -2.79 -10.70
CA ARG A 125 1.50 -3.38 -11.84
C ARG A 125 0.02 -3.63 -11.54
N ALA A 126 -0.30 -4.23 -10.40
CA ALA A 126 -1.69 -4.50 -10.02
C ALA A 126 -2.52 -3.21 -9.91
N ASN A 127 -1.97 -2.13 -9.34
CA ASN A 127 -2.62 -0.83 -9.29
C ASN A 127 -2.78 -0.21 -10.70
N THR A 128 -1.76 -0.29 -11.56
CA THR A 128 -1.83 0.22 -12.93
C THR A 128 -2.87 -0.53 -13.76
N GLU A 129 -2.90 -1.86 -13.68
CA GLU A 129 -3.92 -2.69 -14.34
C GLU A 129 -5.32 -2.33 -13.86
N ARG A 130 -5.52 -2.18 -12.55
CA ARG A 130 -6.80 -1.72 -12.00
C ARG A 130 -7.17 -0.33 -12.51
N GLY A 131 -6.20 0.58 -12.61
CA GLY A 131 -6.41 1.92 -13.14
C GLY A 131 -6.88 1.91 -14.60
N PHE A 132 -6.24 1.12 -15.46
CA PHE A 132 -6.68 0.95 -16.84
C PHE A 132 -8.08 0.35 -16.93
N LEU A 133 -8.38 -0.70 -16.14
CA LEU A 133 -9.72 -1.31 -16.15
C LEU A 133 -10.81 -0.33 -15.72
N CYS A 134 -10.57 0.49 -14.69
CA CYS A 134 -11.51 1.52 -14.26
C CYS A 134 -11.72 2.58 -15.36
N ALA A 135 -10.65 3.07 -15.96
CA ALA A 135 -10.73 4.12 -16.98
C ALA A 135 -11.34 3.62 -18.29
N LEU A 136 -11.02 2.39 -18.73
CA LEU A 136 -11.68 1.75 -19.87
C LEU A 136 -13.20 1.69 -19.63
N ALA A 137 -13.63 1.23 -18.45
CA ALA A 137 -15.05 1.17 -18.10
C ALA A 137 -15.72 2.55 -18.02
N GLU A 138 -15.03 3.57 -17.53
CA GLU A 138 -15.55 4.95 -17.45
C GLU A 138 -15.72 5.60 -18.84
N HIS A 139 -14.93 5.17 -19.82
CA HIS A 139 -14.90 5.71 -21.17
C HIS A 139 -15.58 4.80 -22.22
N ASP A 140 -16.34 3.79 -21.79
CA ASP A 140 -17.02 2.82 -22.66
C ASP A 140 -16.06 2.09 -23.64
N MET A 141 -14.82 1.87 -23.20
CA MET A 141 -13.78 1.15 -23.92
C MET A 141 -13.57 -0.26 -23.33
N ALA A 142 -12.99 -1.16 -24.12
CA ALA A 142 -12.60 -2.50 -23.69
C ALA A 142 -11.16 -2.81 -24.10
N PRO A 143 -10.43 -3.64 -23.34
CA PRO A 143 -9.17 -4.18 -23.82
C PRO A 143 -9.45 -5.13 -24.99
N GLU A 144 -8.65 -5.04 -26.06
CA GLU A 144 -8.65 -6.01 -27.16
C GLU A 144 -8.05 -7.37 -26.75
#